data_AF-A0A258BPE2-F1
#
_entry.id   AF-A0A258BPE2-F1
#
_cell.length_a   1.000
_cell.length_b   1.000
_cell.length_c   1.000
_cell.angle_alpha   90.00
_cell.angle_beta   90.00
_cell.angle_gamma   90.00
#
_symmetry.space_group_name_H-M   'P 1'
#
loop_
_entity.id
_entity.type
_entity.pdbx_description
1 polymer ?
#
loop_
_entity_poly.entity_id
_entity_poly.type
_entity_poly.pdbx_seq_one_letter_code
_entity_poly.pdbx_strand_id
1 'polypeptide(L)'
;AIIVIWHEAVVEPPVFDHVFHGITETTFNIVSVMTGTGYASTAYDTWGQPAVIVFLLATFMGGCAGSASCGMKMFRLEITAKALVAWSQRMVQPHRRTPVRYAGKPVDEETLQSVMVFMFLYLTTFMVAAALLSFTGLDALSAISASATMVSNVGPGLGPVVGPSSNFAGVTDFAKWVCSAAMLLGRLEFVAVFVVLTGRFWRG
;
A
#
# COMPACT_ATOMS: atom_id res chain seq x y z
N ALA A 1 -5.04 -5.02 -19.14
CA ALA A 1 -4.90 -4.94 -20.61
C ALA A 1 -3.43 -4.80 -21.03
N ILE A 2 -2.74 -3.67 -20.77
CA ILE A 2 -1.34 -3.46 -21.20
C ILE A 2 -0.37 -4.50 -20.60
N ILE A 3 -0.54 -4.86 -19.32
CA ILE A 3 0.31 -5.87 -18.65
C ILE A 3 0.13 -7.26 -19.27
N VAL A 4 -1.11 -7.65 -19.62
CA VAL A 4 -1.41 -8.93 -20.29
C VAL A 4 -0.81 -8.95 -21.69
N ILE A 5 -1.01 -7.89 -22.47
CA ILE A 5 -0.50 -7.77 -23.84
C ILE A 5 1.03 -7.72 -23.88
N TRP A 6 1.65 -7.02 -22.93
CA TRP A 6 3.11 -6.94 -22.82
C TRP A 6 3.71 -8.27 -22.35
N HIS A 7 3.05 -8.97 -21.43
CA HIS A 7 3.53 -10.26 -20.92
C HIS A 7 3.36 -11.40 -21.95
N GLU A 8 2.23 -11.45 -22.66
CA GLU A 8 2.01 -12.35 -23.81
C GLU A 8 3.05 -12.14 -24.93
N ALA A 9 3.56 -10.92 -25.09
CA ALA A 9 4.57 -10.60 -26.11
C ALA A 9 6.03 -10.91 -25.68
N VAL A 10 6.28 -11.19 -24.39
CA VAL A 10 7.65 -11.25 -23.83
C VAL A 10 7.95 -12.57 -23.10
N VAL A 11 6.96 -13.31 -22.62
CA VAL A 11 7.17 -14.53 -21.80
C VAL A 11 6.63 -15.78 -22.49
N GLU A 12 7.54 -16.67 -22.88
CA GLU A 12 7.23 -18.05 -23.29
C GLU A 12 7.54 -19.02 -22.14
N PRO A 13 6.65 -19.98 -21.79
CA PRO A 13 5.33 -20.25 -22.36
C PRO A 13 4.21 -19.30 -21.86
N PRO A 14 3.10 -19.16 -22.60
CA PRO A 14 1.96 -18.35 -22.19
C PRO A 14 1.35 -18.93 -20.91
N VAL A 15 1.14 -18.06 -19.92
CA VAL A 15 0.56 -18.43 -18.62
C VAL A 15 -0.96 -18.62 -18.70
N PHE A 16 -1.60 -18.05 -19.73
CA PHE A 16 -3.05 -18.07 -19.89
C PHE A 16 -3.47 -18.84 -21.14
N ASP A 17 -4.35 -19.83 -20.98
CA ASP A 17 -4.87 -20.61 -22.11
C ASP A 17 -5.77 -19.78 -23.05
N HIS A 18 -6.44 -18.74 -22.52
CA HIS A 18 -7.35 -17.87 -23.26
C HIS A 18 -7.25 -16.41 -22.79
N VAL A 19 -7.27 -15.46 -23.74
CA VAL A 19 -7.20 -14.00 -23.48
C VAL A 19 -8.28 -13.52 -22.51
N PHE A 20 -9.50 -14.04 -22.63
CA PHE A 20 -10.59 -13.73 -21.69
C PHE A 20 -10.29 -14.19 -20.26
N HIS A 21 -9.63 -15.34 -20.12
CA HIS A 21 -9.25 -15.86 -18.81
C HIS A 21 -8.17 -14.99 -18.17
N GLY A 22 -7.12 -14.62 -18.93
CA GLY A 22 -6.05 -13.75 -18.44
C GLY A 22 -6.53 -12.34 -18.05
N ILE A 23 -7.48 -11.77 -18.80
CA ILE A 23 -8.10 -10.48 -18.41
C ILE A 23 -8.89 -10.63 -17.10
N THR A 24 -9.63 -11.73 -16.94
CA THR A 24 -10.44 -11.96 -15.74
C THR A 24 -9.56 -12.15 -14.50
N GLU A 25 -8.54 -12.98 -14.58
CA GLU A 25 -7.62 -13.23 -13.46
C GLU A 25 -6.83 -11.99 -13.06
N THR A 26 -6.27 -11.26 -14.03
CA THR A 26 -5.53 -10.02 -13.75
C THR A 26 -6.42 -8.96 -13.11
N THR A 27 -7.65 -8.81 -13.61
CA THR A 27 -8.62 -7.85 -13.07
C THR A 27 -9.07 -8.27 -11.66
N PHE A 28 -9.30 -9.55 -11.43
CA PHE A 28 -9.69 -10.05 -10.11
C PHE A 28 -8.59 -9.81 -9.08
N ASN A 29 -7.35 -10.22 -9.37
CA ASN A 29 -6.23 -10.08 -8.46
C ASN A 29 -5.91 -8.60 -8.17
N ILE A 30 -5.90 -7.73 -9.19
CA ILE A 30 -5.57 -6.31 -8.97
C ILE A 30 -6.63 -5.59 -8.14
N VAL A 31 -7.92 -5.86 -8.40
CA VAL A 31 -9.01 -5.27 -7.61
C VAL A 31 -8.98 -5.79 -6.18
N SER A 32 -8.69 -7.08 -6.00
CA SER A 32 -8.58 -7.71 -4.68
C SER A 32 -7.47 -7.08 -3.83
N VAL A 33 -6.28 -6.91 -4.42
CA VAL A 33 -5.13 -6.27 -3.75
C VAL A 33 -5.42 -4.79 -3.47
N MET A 34 -5.91 -4.03 -4.45
CA MET A 34 -6.22 -2.59 -4.29
C MET A 34 -7.33 -2.29 -3.28
N THR A 35 -8.28 -3.21 -3.11
CA THR A 35 -9.38 -3.03 -2.15
C THR A 35 -9.06 -3.57 -0.76
N GLY A 36 -7.92 -4.26 -0.60
CA GLY A 36 -7.48 -4.88 0.65
C GLY A 36 -8.31 -6.10 1.04
N THR A 37 -8.90 -6.81 0.08
CA THR A 37 -9.59 -8.09 0.32
C THR A 37 -8.62 -9.26 0.43
N GLY A 38 -7.50 -9.22 -0.28
CA GLY A 38 -6.42 -10.19 -0.09
C GLY A 38 -6.66 -11.57 -0.71
N TYR A 39 -7.66 -11.71 -1.57
CA TYR A 39 -7.84 -12.93 -2.37
C TYR A 39 -6.86 -12.95 -3.54
N ALA A 40 -6.20 -14.09 -3.74
CA ALA A 40 -5.39 -14.37 -4.92
C ALA A 40 -5.98 -15.58 -5.65
N SER A 41 -6.42 -15.39 -6.89
CA SER A 41 -6.89 -16.49 -7.75
C SER A 41 -5.72 -17.23 -8.39
N THR A 42 -4.61 -16.54 -8.64
CA THR A 42 -3.41 -17.08 -9.28
C THR A 42 -2.15 -16.48 -8.68
N ALA A 43 -1.04 -17.23 -8.79
CA ALA A 43 0.25 -16.82 -8.26
C ALA A 43 0.88 -15.74 -9.16
N TYR A 44 0.52 -14.47 -8.92
CA TYR A 44 1.04 -13.34 -9.69
C TYR A 44 2.54 -13.05 -9.49
N ASP A 45 3.22 -13.77 -8.59
CA ASP A 45 4.68 -13.77 -8.47
C ASP A 45 5.39 -14.32 -9.73
N THR A 46 4.71 -15.16 -10.50
CA THR A 46 5.29 -15.80 -11.71
C THR A 46 5.09 -14.97 -12.97
N TRP A 47 4.32 -13.88 -12.90
CA TRP A 47 3.97 -13.02 -14.05
C TRP A 47 5.05 -11.99 -14.41
N GLY A 48 6.29 -12.27 -14.01
CA GLY A 48 7.45 -11.42 -14.24
C GLY A 48 7.58 -10.22 -13.30
N GLN A 49 8.78 -9.64 -13.29
CA GLN A 49 9.15 -8.53 -12.43
C GLN A 49 8.27 -7.27 -12.53
N PRO A 50 7.80 -6.83 -13.72
CA PRO A 50 6.96 -5.63 -13.78
C PRO A 50 5.58 -5.85 -13.17
N ALA A 51 5.02 -7.07 -13.24
CA ALA A 51 3.76 -7.37 -12.57
C ALA A 51 3.92 -7.28 -11.04
N VAL A 52 4.99 -7.88 -10.49
CA VAL A 52 5.35 -7.82 -9.07
C VAL A 52 5.43 -6.37 -8.57
N ILE A 53 6.10 -5.49 -9.32
CA ILE A 53 6.21 -4.06 -8.95
C ILE A 53 4.84 -3.38 -8.95
N VAL A 54 3.99 -3.64 -9.95
CA VAL A 54 2.64 -3.07 -10.01
C VAL A 54 1.78 -3.56 -8.84
N PHE A 55 1.84 -4.84 -8.48
CA PHE A 55 1.13 -5.39 -7.33
C PHE A 55 1.65 -4.82 -6.00
N LEU A 56 2.95 -4.60 -5.88
CA LEU A 56 3.54 -3.95 -4.71
C LEU A 56 3.01 -2.52 -4.56
N LEU A 57 3.00 -1.74 -5.64
CA LEU A 57 2.42 -0.39 -5.65
C LEU A 57 0.91 -0.40 -5.38
N ALA A 58 0.20 -1.40 -5.89
CA ALA A 58 -1.23 -1.58 -5.66
C ALA A 58 -1.56 -1.86 -4.18
N THR A 59 -0.67 -2.53 -3.46
CA THR A 59 -0.83 -2.84 -2.02
C THR A 59 -0.92 -1.56 -1.17
N PHE A 60 -0.23 -0.50 -1.59
CA PHE A 60 -0.26 0.79 -0.91
C PHE A 60 -1.57 1.57 -1.14
N MET A 61 -2.24 1.32 -2.27
CA MET A 61 -3.49 1.98 -2.63
C MET A 61 -4.64 1.33 -1.86
N GLY A 62 -5.40 2.14 -1.13
CA GLY A 62 -6.59 1.71 -0.42
C GLY A 62 -7.89 2.17 -1.11
N GLY A 63 -9.01 1.65 -0.62
CA GLY A 63 -10.33 2.02 -1.13
C GLY A 63 -10.81 3.42 -0.71
N CYS A 64 -12.10 3.66 -0.92
CA CYS A 64 -12.75 4.94 -0.60
C CYS A 64 -12.81 5.23 0.90
N ALA A 65 -13.03 6.51 1.25
CA ALA A 65 -13.33 6.92 2.62
C ALA A 65 -14.59 6.21 3.14
N GLY A 66 -14.61 5.80 4.41
CA GLY A 66 -15.75 5.09 5.03
C GLY A 66 -15.92 3.62 4.62
N SER A 67 -15.05 3.09 3.76
CA SER A 67 -15.00 1.65 3.42
C SER A 67 -14.20 0.83 4.45
N ALA A 68 -14.50 -0.47 4.56
CA ALA A 68 -13.76 -1.45 5.36
C ALA A 68 -12.33 -1.74 4.85
N SER A 69 -11.98 -1.22 3.66
CA SER A 69 -10.64 -1.27 3.09
C SER A 69 -9.60 -0.63 4.03
N CYS A 70 -8.38 -1.14 4.02
CA CYS A 70 -7.23 -0.53 4.70
C CYS A 70 -6.25 0.05 3.67
N GLY A 71 -5.07 0.51 4.13
CA GLY A 71 -4.09 1.17 3.29
C GLY A 71 -4.28 2.69 3.17
N MET A 72 -3.56 3.32 2.24
CA MET A 72 -3.70 4.75 2.00
C MET A 72 -5.01 5.03 1.26
N LYS A 73 -5.99 5.51 2.02
CA LYS A 73 -7.32 5.86 1.49
C LYS A 73 -7.20 6.81 0.29
N MET A 74 -8.03 6.58 -0.72
CA MET A 74 -8.00 7.32 -1.98
C MET A 74 -8.11 8.84 -1.79
N PHE A 75 -8.88 9.30 -0.80
CA PHE A 75 -8.99 10.73 -0.50
C PHE A 75 -7.65 11.35 -0.06
N ARG A 76 -6.84 10.63 0.74
CA ARG A 76 -5.53 11.12 1.21
C ARG A 76 -4.55 11.18 0.04
N LEU A 77 -4.58 10.17 -0.84
CA LEU A 77 -3.75 10.16 -2.05
C LEU A 77 -4.09 11.32 -2.99
N GLU A 78 -5.39 11.58 -3.22
CA GLU A 78 -5.84 12.69 -4.07
C GLU A 78 -5.42 14.05 -3.48
N ILE A 79 -5.64 14.27 -2.18
CA ILE A 79 -5.25 15.51 -1.50
C ILE A 79 -3.73 15.70 -1.57
N THR A 80 -2.95 14.64 -1.33
CA THR A 80 -1.48 14.69 -1.37
C THR A 80 -0.98 15.01 -2.78
N ALA A 81 -1.54 14.38 -3.82
CA ALA A 81 -1.20 14.67 -5.20
C ALA A 81 -1.50 16.13 -5.59
N LYS A 82 -2.68 16.64 -5.19
CA LYS A 82 -3.05 18.04 -5.43
C LYS A 82 -2.17 19.02 -4.63
N ALA A 83 -1.78 18.65 -3.40
CA ALA A 83 -0.86 19.43 -2.59
C ALA A 83 0.52 19.52 -3.24
N LEU A 84 1.02 18.41 -3.79
CA LEU A 84 2.29 18.38 -4.52
C LEU A 84 2.26 19.29 -5.76
N VAL A 85 1.18 19.25 -6.54
CA VAL A 85 0.99 20.14 -7.69
C VAL A 85 0.85 21.60 -7.27
N ALA A 86 0.13 21.88 -6.19
CA ALA A 86 0.01 23.24 -5.67
C ALA A 86 1.37 23.76 -5.17
N TRP A 87 2.17 22.92 -4.54
CA TRP A 87 3.51 23.25 -4.05
C TRP A 87 4.49 23.50 -5.19
N SER A 88 4.49 22.65 -6.24
CA SER A 88 5.33 22.87 -7.42
C SER A 88 4.99 24.16 -8.16
N GLN A 89 3.70 24.51 -8.26
CA GLN A 89 3.27 25.79 -8.82
C GLN A 89 3.71 26.99 -7.99
N ARG A 90 3.72 26.87 -6.65
CA ARG A 90 4.22 27.94 -5.76
C ARG A 90 5.73 28.15 -5.90
N MET A 91 6.50 27.09 -6.17
CA MET A 91 7.94 27.24 -6.43
C MET A 91 8.21 28.09 -7.68
N VAL A 92 7.37 27.96 -8.71
CA VAL A 92 7.47 28.79 -9.92
C VAL A 92 6.91 30.19 -9.68
N GLN A 93 5.82 30.33 -8.91
CA GLN A 93 5.15 31.59 -8.64
C GLN A 93 4.88 31.77 -7.13
N PRO A 94 5.83 32.37 -6.38
CA PRO A 94 5.77 32.45 -4.91
C PRO A 94 4.55 33.17 -4.34
N HIS A 95 4.00 34.14 -5.08
CA HIS A 95 2.85 34.95 -4.65
C HIS A 95 1.49 34.33 -5.02
N ARG A 96 1.48 33.21 -5.76
CA ARG A 96 0.24 32.57 -6.20
C ARG A 96 -0.34 31.70 -5.09
N ARG A 97 -1.47 32.13 -4.53
CA ARG A 97 -2.26 31.28 -3.64
C ARG A 97 -3.05 30.26 -4.46
N THR A 98 -2.52 29.05 -4.58
CA THR A 98 -3.26 27.89 -5.12
C THR A 98 -3.87 27.11 -3.96
N PRO A 99 -5.17 27.25 -3.67
CA PRO A 99 -5.84 26.44 -2.65
C PRO A 99 -6.02 25.00 -3.16
N VAL A 100 -5.70 24.02 -2.33
CA VAL A 100 -5.98 22.61 -2.62
C VAL A 100 -7.48 22.40 -2.50
N ARG A 101 -8.13 21.87 -3.56
CA ARG A 101 -9.57 21.61 -3.58
C ARG A 101 -9.87 20.13 -3.63
N TYR A 102 -10.78 19.67 -2.77
CA TYR A 102 -11.31 18.31 -2.75
C TYR A 102 -12.84 18.37 -2.86
N ALA A 103 -13.44 17.58 -3.77
CA ALA A 103 -14.88 17.61 -4.03
C ALA A 103 -15.49 19.03 -4.23
N GLY A 104 -14.76 19.91 -4.94
CA GLY A 104 -15.19 21.29 -5.21
C GLY A 104 -15.03 22.28 -4.04
N LYS A 105 -14.65 21.82 -2.84
CA LYS A 105 -14.43 22.67 -1.66
C LYS A 105 -12.93 22.85 -1.38
N PRO A 106 -12.50 24.02 -0.88
CA PRO A 106 -11.13 24.19 -0.40
C PRO A 106 -10.90 23.29 0.82
N VAL A 107 -9.75 22.61 0.84
CA VAL A 107 -9.29 21.83 1.99
C VAL A 107 -8.62 22.80 2.96
N ASP A 108 -9.01 22.72 4.23
CA ASP A 108 -8.43 23.57 5.27
C ASP A 108 -7.00 23.16 5.61
N GLU A 109 -6.19 24.09 6.10
CA GLU A 109 -4.76 23.85 6.35
C GLU A 109 -4.55 22.78 7.43
N GLU A 110 -5.42 22.73 8.45
CA GLU A 110 -5.39 21.68 9.48
C GLU A 110 -5.61 20.28 8.90
N THR A 111 -6.54 20.15 7.95
CA THR A 111 -6.79 18.87 7.26
C THR A 111 -5.60 18.50 6.38
N LEU A 112 -5.02 19.47 5.67
CA LEU A 112 -3.83 19.26 4.86
C LEU A 112 -2.66 18.75 5.71
N GLN A 113 -2.39 19.41 6.85
CA GLN A 113 -1.35 19.01 7.79
C GLN A 113 -1.59 17.61 8.35
N SER A 114 -2.83 17.28 8.74
CA SER A 114 -3.20 15.95 9.22
C SER A 114 -2.95 14.86 8.17
N VAL A 115 -3.28 15.12 6.90
CA VAL A 115 -3.00 14.19 5.79
C VAL A 115 -1.48 14.00 5.60
N MET A 116 -0.69 15.08 5.67
CA MET A 116 0.77 14.98 5.54
C MET A 116 1.42 14.19 6.68
N VAL A 117 0.98 14.43 7.93
CA VAL A 117 1.44 13.67 9.10
C VAL A 117 1.08 12.19 8.95
N PHE A 118 -0.14 11.89 8.49
CA PHE A 118 -0.54 10.52 8.22
C PHE A 118 0.39 9.84 7.20
N MET A 119 0.65 10.49 6.05
CA MET A 119 1.54 9.92 5.02
C MET A 119 2.95 9.65 5.55
N PHE A 120 3.49 10.58 6.35
CA PHE A 120 4.80 10.42 6.97
C PHE A 120 4.87 9.25 7.96
N LEU A 121 3.88 9.15 8.86
CA LEU A 121 3.80 8.05 9.84
C LEU A 121 3.61 6.70 9.17
N TYR A 122 2.77 6.65 8.14
CA TYR A 122 2.53 5.45 7.33
C TYR A 122 3.83 4.96 6.68
N LEU A 123 4.55 5.84 5.97
CA LEU A 123 5.81 5.50 5.31
C LEU A 123 6.91 5.11 6.31
N THR A 124 7.00 5.82 7.44
CA THR A 124 7.98 5.52 8.48
C THR A 124 7.72 4.15 9.10
N THR A 125 6.47 3.82 9.38
CA THR A 125 6.10 2.50 9.93
C THR A 125 6.43 1.39 8.93
N PHE A 126 6.11 1.59 7.65
CA PHE A 126 6.48 0.67 6.59
C PHE A 126 8.01 0.46 6.51
N MET A 127 8.80 1.52 6.55
CA MET A 127 10.26 1.42 6.49
C MET A 127 10.84 0.71 7.72
N VAL A 128 10.34 1.03 8.92
CA VAL A 128 10.79 0.38 10.16
C VAL A 128 10.41 -1.10 10.17
N ALA A 129 9.18 -1.45 9.81
CA ALA A 129 8.77 -2.84 9.74
C ALA A 129 9.55 -3.63 8.68
N ALA A 130 9.83 -3.04 7.51
CA ALA A 130 10.65 -3.69 6.47
C ALA A 130 12.09 -3.93 6.95
N ALA A 131 12.69 -2.95 7.65
CA ALA A 131 14.03 -3.10 8.23
C ALA A 131 14.06 -4.20 9.32
N LEU A 132 13.08 -4.22 10.22
CA LEU A 132 12.96 -5.25 11.26
C LEU A 132 12.79 -6.64 10.67
N LEU A 133 11.97 -6.78 9.62
CA LEU A 133 11.78 -8.05 8.92
C LEU A 133 13.05 -8.50 8.18
N SER A 134 13.82 -7.57 7.62
CA SER A 134 15.10 -7.90 6.97
C SER A 134 16.12 -8.50 7.95
N PHE A 135 16.11 -8.09 9.23
CA PHE A 135 16.98 -8.70 10.26
C PHE A 135 16.62 -10.16 10.60
N THR A 136 15.45 -10.65 10.19
CA THR A 136 15.04 -12.03 10.42
C THR A 136 15.56 -13.03 9.39
N GLY A 137 16.34 -12.57 8.41
CA GLY A 137 16.89 -13.40 7.34
C GLY A 137 15.94 -13.58 6.15
N LEU A 138 14.82 -12.85 6.11
CA LEU A 138 13.95 -12.76 4.93
C LEU A 138 14.69 -12.06 3.78
N ASP A 139 14.42 -12.50 2.55
CA ASP A 139 14.91 -11.80 1.37
C ASP A 139 14.29 -10.39 1.28
N ALA A 140 14.99 -9.48 0.58
CA ALA A 140 14.60 -8.08 0.54
C ALA A 140 13.18 -7.87 -0.05
N LEU A 141 12.81 -8.67 -1.07
CA LEU A 141 11.48 -8.56 -1.68
C LEU A 141 10.41 -9.03 -0.69
N SER A 142 10.60 -10.16 -0.02
CA SER A 142 9.70 -10.68 1.02
C SER A 142 9.59 -9.73 2.21
N ALA A 143 10.70 -9.14 2.68
CA ALA A 143 10.66 -8.21 3.82
C ALA A 143 9.90 -6.92 3.49
N ILE A 144 10.17 -6.34 2.31
CA ILE A 144 9.49 -5.14 1.82
C ILE A 144 8.02 -5.41 1.55
N SER A 145 7.71 -6.49 0.85
CA SER A 145 6.34 -6.85 0.50
C SER A 145 5.53 -7.18 1.75
N ALA A 146 6.07 -8.00 2.67
CA ALA A 146 5.44 -8.32 3.95
C ALA A 146 5.16 -7.06 4.77
N SER A 147 6.11 -6.12 4.85
CA SER A 147 5.85 -4.84 5.52
C SER A 147 4.69 -4.08 4.85
N ALA A 148 4.70 -3.97 3.52
CA ALA A 148 3.67 -3.27 2.77
C ALA A 148 2.28 -3.88 2.96
N THR A 149 2.16 -5.22 2.90
CA THR A 149 0.88 -5.91 3.10
C THR A 149 0.38 -5.79 4.54
N MET A 150 1.25 -5.91 5.53
CA MET A 150 0.85 -5.83 6.94
C MET A 150 0.42 -4.42 7.32
N VAL A 151 1.19 -3.40 6.91
CA VAL A 151 0.83 -1.99 7.13
C VAL A 151 -0.47 -1.60 6.42
N SER A 152 -0.72 -2.17 5.24
CA SER A 152 -1.93 -1.89 4.46
C SER A 152 -3.09 -2.84 4.76
N ASN A 153 -2.88 -3.85 5.61
CA ASN A 153 -3.80 -4.95 5.89
C ASN A 153 -4.41 -5.57 4.62
N VAL A 154 -3.57 -5.88 3.63
CA VAL A 154 -4.01 -6.47 2.35
C VAL A 154 -4.04 -8.00 2.44
N GLY A 155 -3.06 -8.62 3.08
CA GLY A 155 -2.96 -10.08 3.25
C GLY A 155 -1.74 -10.67 2.53
N PRO A 156 -1.83 -10.99 1.23
CA PRO A 156 -0.75 -11.64 0.51
C PRO A 156 0.45 -10.70 0.30
N GLY A 157 1.66 -11.23 0.51
CA GLY A 157 2.90 -10.55 0.15
C GLY A 157 3.32 -10.86 -1.28
N LEU A 158 4.60 -10.64 -1.56
CA LEU A 158 5.28 -10.97 -2.82
C LEU A 158 6.62 -11.63 -2.50
N GLY A 159 7.04 -12.58 -3.32
CA GLY A 159 8.32 -13.27 -3.17
C GLY A 159 8.19 -14.71 -2.63
N PRO A 160 9.31 -15.42 -2.48
CA PRO A 160 9.30 -16.87 -2.32
C PRO A 160 8.74 -17.35 -0.97
N VAL A 161 8.78 -16.52 0.08
CA VAL A 161 8.40 -16.92 1.45
C VAL A 161 7.01 -16.41 1.86
N VAL A 162 6.58 -15.28 1.31
CA VAL A 162 5.34 -14.58 1.70
C VAL A 162 4.44 -14.22 0.50
N GLY A 163 4.79 -14.69 -0.70
CA GLY A 163 3.98 -14.52 -1.90
C GLY A 163 2.65 -15.27 -1.87
N PRO A 164 1.71 -14.97 -2.78
CA PRO A 164 0.37 -15.59 -2.91
C PRO A 164 0.33 -17.12 -2.92
N SER A 165 1.41 -17.80 -3.33
CA SER A 165 1.51 -19.27 -3.31
C SER A 165 2.05 -19.85 -1.99
N SER A 166 2.45 -18.99 -1.07
CA SER A 166 3.08 -19.31 0.22
C SER A 166 2.31 -18.67 1.39
N ASN A 167 2.76 -18.86 2.62
CA ASN A 167 2.07 -18.33 3.81
C ASN A 167 3.05 -17.86 4.88
N PHE A 168 2.53 -17.09 5.85
CA PHE A 168 3.32 -16.57 6.98
C PHE A 168 3.63 -17.60 8.08
N ALA A 169 3.28 -18.89 7.90
CA ALA A 169 3.47 -19.90 8.95
C ALA A 169 4.95 -20.21 9.20
N GLY A 170 5.76 -20.23 8.13
CA GLY A 170 7.19 -20.52 8.16
C GLY A 170 8.08 -19.35 8.62
N VAL A 171 7.50 -18.19 8.92
CA VAL A 171 8.27 -17.01 9.35
C VAL A 171 8.57 -17.10 10.85
N THR A 172 9.73 -16.56 11.25
CA THR A 172 10.19 -16.53 12.65
C THR A 172 9.17 -15.86 13.59
N ASP A 173 9.21 -16.23 14.87
CA ASP A 173 8.28 -15.66 15.87
C ASP A 173 8.44 -14.15 16.02
N PHE A 174 9.68 -13.64 15.94
CA PHE A 174 9.94 -12.21 15.96
C PHE A 174 9.28 -11.49 14.78
N ALA A 175 9.38 -12.03 13.57
CA ALA A 175 8.72 -11.45 12.39
C ALA A 175 7.20 -11.44 12.54
N LYS A 176 6.60 -12.49 13.10
CA LYS A 176 5.14 -12.55 13.36
C LYS A 176 4.69 -11.43 14.31
N TRP A 177 5.47 -11.13 15.35
CA TRP A 177 5.20 -9.99 16.23
C TRP A 177 5.29 -8.64 15.51
N VAL A 178 6.32 -8.45 14.69
CA VAL A 178 6.48 -7.24 13.86
C VAL A 178 5.30 -7.07 12.90
N CYS A 179 4.91 -8.15 12.19
CA CYS A 179 3.75 -8.16 11.31
C CYS A 179 2.46 -7.83 12.06
N SER A 180 2.23 -8.44 13.23
CA SER A 180 1.02 -8.19 14.04
C SER A 180 0.93 -6.74 14.50
N ALA A 181 2.05 -6.16 14.95
CA ALA A 181 2.11 -4.75 15.34
C ALA A 181 1.85 -3.82 14.14
N ALA A 182 2.43 -4.11 12.97
CA ALA A 182 2.21 -3.36 11.75
C ALA A 182 0.74 -3.40 11.29
N MET A 183 0.08 -4.56 11.39
CA MET A 183 -1.35 -4.71 11.10
C MET A 183 -2.23 -3.86 12.02
N LEU A 184 -1.96 -3.90 13.32
CA LEU A 184 -2.69 -3.10 14.31
C LEU A 184 -2.56 -1.61 14.03
N LEU A 185 -1.34 -1.13 13.75
CA LEU A 185 -1.08 0.27 13.38
C LEU A 185 -1.81 0.66 12.09
N GLY A 186 -1.78 -0.21 11.09
CA GLY A 186 -2.48 0.00 9.82
C GLY A 186 -4.00 0.06 9.99
N ARG A 187 -4.57 -0.73 10.91
CA ARG A 187 -6.02 -0.88 11.09
C ARG A 187 -6.61 0.23 11.98
N LEU A 188 -5.87 0.69 12.97
CA LEU A 188 -6.34 1.67 13.97
C LEU A 188 -6.22 3.13 13.52
N GLU A 189 -5.88 3.39 12.25
CA GLU A 189 -5.45 4.68 11.72
C GLU A 189 -4.29 5.31 12.52
N PHE A 190 -3.10 5.39 11.91
CA PHE A 190 -1.84 5.88 12.50
C PHE A 190 -2.00 7.07 13.47
N VAL A 191 -2.79 8.08 13.13
CA VAL A 191 -2.99 9.27 13.97
C VAL A 191 -3.62 8.92 15.32
N ALA A 192 -4.61 8.03 15.37
CA ALA A 192 -5.27 7.68 16.62
C ALA A 192 -4.30 6.94 17.57
N VAL A 193 -3.49 6.02 17.03
CA VAL A 193 -2.49 5.31 17.85
C VAL A 193 -1.44 6.28 18.40
N PHE A 194 -0.92 7.17 17.56
CA PHE A 194 0.07 8.15 18.00
C PHE A 194 -0.48 9.15 19.03
N VAL A 195 -1.75 9.56 18.91
CA VAL A 195 -2.41 10.41 19.91
C VAL A 195 -2.50 9.69 21.26
N VAL A 196 -2.89 8.41 21.28
CA VAL A 196 -2.93 7.61 22.52
C VAL A 196 -1.53 7.42 23.11
N LEU A 197 -0.48 7.27 22.30
CA LEU A 197 0.89 7.19 22.81
C LEU A 197 1.42 8.51 23.37
N THR A 198 0.75 9.63 23.09
CA THR A 198 1.18 10.94 23.59
C THR A 198 0.73 11.09 25.05
N GLY A 199 1.67 11.27 25.99
CA GLY A 199 1.39 11.39 27.42
C GLY A 199 0.42 12.53 27.82
N ARG A 200 0.17 13.49 26.92
CA ARG A 200 -0.82 14.56 27.09
C ARG A 200 -2.26 14.05 27.03
N PHE A 201 -2.52 12.95 26.32
CA PHE A 201 -3.82 12.27 26.31
C PHE A 201 -4.19 11.69 27.69
N TRP A 202 -3.19 11.20 28.42
CA TRP A 202 -3.37 10.53 29.72
C TRP A 202 -3.37 11.46 30.92
N ARG A 203 -3.09 12.75 30.72
CA ARG A 203 -3.02 13.77 31.79
C ARG A 203 -4.24 14.72 31.77
N GLY A 204 -5.40 14.17 31.46
CA GLY A 204 -6.70 14.84 31.66
C GLY A 204 -6.95 15.18 33.12
#